data_AF-A0A2E6LEN2-F1
#
_entry.id   AF-A0A2E6LEN2-F1
#
_cell.length_a   1.000
_cell.length_b   1.000
_cell.length_c   1.000
_cell.angle_alpha   90.00
_cell.angle_beta   90.00
_cell.angle_gamma   90.00
#
_symmetry.space_group_name_H-M   'P 1'
#
loop_
_entity.id
_entity.type
_entity.pdbx_description
1 polymer ?
#
loop_
_entity_poly.entity_id
_entity_poly.type
_entity_poly.pdbx_seq_one_letter_code
_entity_poly.pdbx_strand_id
1 'polypeptide(L)'
;MLTAKESQLGSLMAKIAAIGTIVIFVVQALLIGPDQVGYSQQYGAIVDIVSFIQTFGILFTISLTQKLFGDNNPYFRIVSAILFVAAVIQLTGSLSPTGNANSVFETVLDTNQVTAVTGVGTLVTFILYGIWALCLISADENNLVPNWGRISGQGAAYLVIAVQIGNVFGLIPAAAFVPVFLLGGVVLFPIFVWGISSAFSTSGE
;
A
#
# COMPACT_ATOMS: atom_id res chain seq x y z
N MET A 1 9.57 18.76 -13.23
CA MET A 1 9.47 19.51 -11.96
C MET A 1 8.02 19.61 -11.49
N LEU A 2 7.78 19.51 -10.18
CA LEU A 2 6.44 19.63 -9.57
C LEU A 2 6.09 21.10 -9.33
N THR A 3 4.80 21.41 -9.40
CA THR A 3 4.28 22.70 -8.90
C THR A 3 4.20 22.68 -7.36
N ALA A 4 4.15 23.85 -6.72
CA ALA A 4 3.99 23.95 -5.27
C ALA A 4 2.76 23.20 -4.73
N LYS A 5 1.63 23.25 -5.47
CA LYS A 5 0.42 22.51 -5.12
C LYS A 5 0.62 21.00 -5.21
N GLU A 6 1.31 20.51 -6.24
CA GLU A 6 1.61 19.09 -6.41
C GLU A 6 2.58 18.58 -5.33
N SER A 7 3.60 19.37 -4.98
CA SER A 7 4.51 19.06 -3.88
C SER A 7 3.77 18.95 -2.55
N GLN A 8 2.93 19.94 -2.21
CA GLN A 8 2.13 19.93 -0.99
C GLN A 8 1.19 18.72 -0.95
N LEU A 9 0.49 18.46 -2.06
CA LEU A 9 -0.46 17.36 -2.16
C LEU A 9 0.24 16.00 -2.06
N GLY A 10 1.37 15.82 -2.74
CA GLY A 10 2.17 14.58 -2.68
C GLY A 10 2.68 14.30 -1.27
N SER A 11 3.22 15.33 -0.59
CA SER A 11 3.68 15.21 0.80
C SER A 11 2.54 14.82 1.74
N LEU A 12 1.39 15.47 1.63
CA LEU A 12 0.22 15.16 2.45
C LEU A 12 -0.30 13.75 2.20
N MET A 13 -0.49 13.36 0.94
CA MET A 13 -1.07 12.08 0.57
C MET A 13 -0.16 10.90 0.94
N ALA A 14 1.16 11.05 0.81
CA ALA A 14 2.12 10.07 1.27
C ALA A 14 2.06 9.88 2.80
N LYS A 15 1.94 10.96 3.57
CA LYS A 15 1.76 10.88 5.04
C LYS A 15 0.46 10.20 5.42
N ILE A 16 -0.65 10.54 4.75
CA ILE A 16 -1.96 9.90 4.96
C ILE A 16 -1.86 8.39 4.68
N ALA A 17 -1.22 7.99 3.58
CA ALA A 17 -1.02 6.59 3.24
C ALA A 17 -0.19 5.83 4.30
N ALA A 18 0.93 6.42 4.74
CA ALA A 18 1.79 5.83 5.76
C ALA A 18 1.03 5.65 7.10
N ILE A 19 0.35 6.70 7.57
CA ILE A 19 -0.43 6.64 8.81
C ILE A 19 -1.59 5.66 8.70
N GLY A 20 -2.32 5.70 7.58
CA GLY A 20 -3.45 4.80 7.33
C GLY A 20 -3.04 3.33 7.42
N THR A 21 -1.85 2.99 6.90
CA THR A 21 -1.31 1.62 6.99
C THR A 21 -1.11 1.19 8.44
N ILE A 22 -0.56 2.07 9.28
CA ILE A 22 -0.37 1.82 10.71
C ILE A 22 -1.71 1.69 11.43
N VAL A 23 -2.67 2.58 11.15
CA VAL A 23 -4.00 2.56 11.77
C VAL A 23 -4.75 1.28 11.43
N ILE A 24 -4.76 0.87 10.16
CA ILE A 24 -5.37 -0.40 9.71
C ILE A 24 -4.78 -1.56 10.50
N PHE A 25 -3.45 -1.61 10.61
CA PHE A 25 -2.78 -2.66 11.36
C PHE A 25 -3.17 -2.65 12.85
N VAL A 26 -3.17 -1.49 13.49
CA VAL A 26 -3.55 -1.34 14.91
C VAL A 26 -4.97 -1.86 15.15
N VAL A 27 -5.93 -1.52 14.29
CA VAL A 27 -7.31 -2.00 14.41
C VAL A 27 -7.37 -3.52 14.21
N GLN A 28 -6.73 -4.05 13.16
CA GLN A 28 -6.74 -5.48 12.89
C GLN A 28 -6.05 -6.31 13.99
N ALA A 29 -4.89 -5.87 14.47
CA ALA A 29 -4.09 -6.63 15.42
C ALA A 29 -4.57 -6.48 16.87
N LEU A 30 -5.00 -5.29 17.30
CA LEU A 30 -5.31 -5.01 18.71
C LEU A 30 -6.81 -5.01 19.02
N LEU A 31 -7.67 -4.68 18.05
CA LEU A 31 -9.12 -4.58 18.29
C LEU A 31 -9.89 -5.79 17.75
N ILE A 32 -9.51 -6.28 16.56
CA ILE A 32 -10.11 -7.47 15.94
C ILE A 32 -9.42 -8.74 16.46
N GLY A 33 -8.10 -8.75 16.50
CA GLY A 33 -7.29 -9.86 16.97
C GLY A 33 -7.08 -10.95 15.90
N PRO A 34 -6.05 -11.79 16.04
CA PRO A 34 -5.64 -12.76 15.02
C PRO A 34 -6.61 -13.94 14.85
N ASP A 35 -7.48 -14.19 15.84
CA ASP A 35 -8.40 -15.33 15.86
C ASP A 35 -9.69 -15.06 15.07
N GLN A 36 -10.00 -13.78 14.78
CA GLN A 36 -11.17 -13.42 13.99
C GLN A 36 -10.85 -13.54 12.49
N VAL A 37 -11.53 -14.45 11.81
CA VAL A 37 -11.41 -14.62 10.36
C VAL A 37 -12.63 -13.99 9.69
N GLY A 38 -12.40 -13.22 8.62
CA GLY A 38 -13.46 -12.56 7.86
C GLY A 38 -13.84 -11.18 8.41
N TYR A 39 -14.97 -10.67 7.96
CA TYR A 39 -15.42 -9.30 8.24
C TYR A 39 -15.85 -9.12 9.70
N SER A 40 -15.29 -8.10 10.36
CA SER A 40 -15.70 -7.72 11.72
C SER A 40 -16.96 -6.86 11.68
N GLN A 41 -18.04 -7.30 12.34
CA GLN A 41 -19.25 -6.50 12.45
C GLN A 41 -19.04 -5.21 13.25
N GLN A 42 -18.11 -5.23 14.22
CA GLN A 42 -17.86 -4.08 15.09
C GLN A 42 -16.86 -3.08 14.47
N TYR A 43 -15.78 -3.59 13.85
CA TYR A 43 -14.66 -2.75 13.40
C TYR A 43 -14.44 -2.76 11.88
N GLY A 44 -15.14 -3.61 11.13
CA GLY A 44 -14.94 -3.80 9.68
C GLY A 44 -15.13 -2.51 8.88
N ALA A 45 -16.19 -1.75 9.17
CA ALA A 45 -16.44 -0.46 8.53
C ALA A 45 -15.30 0.54 8.73
N ILE A 46 -14.67 0.55 9.92
CA ILE A 46 -13.54 1.43 10.20
C ILE A 46 -12.32 0.98 9.38
N VAL A 47 -12.03 -0.32 9.34
CA VAL A 47 -10.92 -0.87 8.55
C VAL A 47 -11.09 -0.54 7.07
N ASP A 48 -12.27 -0.76 6.51
CA ASP A 48 -12.59 -0.52 5.10
C ASP A 48 -12.45 0.96 4.72
N ILE A 49 -12.98 1.88 5.56
CA ILE A 49 -12.88 3.33 5.34
C ILE A 49 -11.42 3.80 5.40
N VAL A 50 -10.65 3.37 6.40
CA VAL A 50 -9.24 3.75 6.51
C VAL A 50 -8.44 3.16 5.34
N SER A 51 -8.77 1.94 4.91
CA SER A 51 -8.16 1.31 3.72
C SER A 51 -8.45 2.08 2.44
N PHE A 52 -9.67 2.60 2.28
CA PHE A 52 -10.03 3.49 1.17
C PHE A 52 -9.17 4.75 1.18
N ILE A 53 -9.10 5.46 2.31
CA ILE A 53 -8.32 6.71 2.45
C ILE A 53 -6.82 6.44 2.23
N GLN A 54 -6.30 5.36 2.79
CA GLN A 54 -4.91 4.94 2.66
C GLN A 54 -4.56 4.64 1.20
N THR A 55 -5.38 3.86 0.51
CA THR A 55 -5.16 3.51 -0.90
C THR A 55 -5.28 4.74 -1.78
N PHE A 56 -6.22 5.63 -1.49
CA PHE A 56 -6.35 6.91 -2.19
C PHE A 56 -5.08 7.75 -2.04
N GLY A 57 -4.54 7.87 -0.82
CA GLY A 57 -3.25 8.55 -0.59
C GLY A 57 -2.07 7.91 -1.35
N ILE A 58 -2.05 6.58 -1.45
CA ILE A 58 -1.05 5.85 -2.24
C ILE A 58 -1.17 6.19 -3.73
N LEU A 59 -2.38 6.25 -4.30
CA LEU A 59 -2.55 6.58 -5.72
C LEU A 59 -1.96 7.95 -6.07
N PHE A 60 -2.18 8.96 -5.24
CA PHE A 60 -1.56 10.28 -5.41
C PHE A 60 -0.03 10.21 -5.29
N THR A 61 0.45 9.43 -4.32
CA THR A 61 1.90 9.21 -4.13
C THR A 61 2.53 8.58 -5.37
N ILE A 62 1.93 7.53 -5.94
CA ILE A 62 2.42 6.87 -7.16
C ILE A 62 2.42 7.86 -8.34
N SER A 63 1.30 8.55 -8.58
CA SER A 63 1.18 9.47 -9.72
C SER A 63 2.17 10.64 -9.64
N LEU A 64 2.34 11.23 -8.46
CA LEU A 64 3.25 12.35 -8.29
C LEU A 64 4.72 11.92 -8.27
N THR A 65 5.03 10.72 -7.78
CA THR A 65 6.39 10.16 -7.92
C THR A 65 6.74 9.90 -9.37
N GLN A 66 5.81 9.46 -10.22
CA GLN A 66 6.04 9.36 -11.68
C GLN A 66 6.45 10.69 -12.29
N LYS A 67 5.77 11.78 -11.91
CA LYS A 67 6.14 13.11 -12.40
C LYS A 67 7.48 13.60 -11.82
N LEU A 68 7.80 13.22 -10.59
CA LEU A 68 9.03 13.65 -9.92
C LEU A 68 10.27 12.91 -10.42
N PHE A 69 10.17 11.60 -10.66
CA PHE A 69 11.32 10.73 -10.96
C PHE A 69 11.23 10.03 -12.33
N GLY A 70 10.09 10.11 -13.03
CA GLY A 70 9.82 9.31 -14.22
C GLY A 70 10.16 9.95 -15.57
N ASP A 71 10.50 11.24 -15.62
CA ASP A 71 10.77 11.96 -16.88
C ASP A 71 11.92 11.32 -17.67
N ASN A 72 12.99 10.90 -16.99
CA ASN A 72 14.17 10.28 -17.60
C ASN A 72 14.27 8.77 -17.34
N ASN A 73 13.28 8.16 -16.66
CA ASN A 73 13.29 6.74 -16.33
C ASN A 73 12.01 6.05 -16.85
N PRO A 74 12.01 5.57 -18.13
CA PRO A 74 10.86 4.92 -18.72
C PRO A 74 10.41 3.68 -17.97
N TYR A 75 11.35 2.94 -17.38
CA TYR A 75 11.05 1.72 -16.62
C TYR A 75 10.25 2.05 -15.35
N PHE A 76 10.70 3.03 -14.56
CA PHE A 76 9.97 3.50 -13.39
C PHE A 76 8.57 4.05 -13.74
N ARG A 77 8.46 4.79 -14.86
CA ARG A 77 7.18 5.31 -15.33
C ARG A 77 6.19 4.18 -15.65
N ILE A 78 6.62 3.15 -16.38
CA ILE A 78 5.78 1.98 -16.73
C ILE A 78 5.38 1.20 -15.48
N VAL A 79 6.34 0.86 -14.61
CA VAL A 79 6.07 0.12 -13.37
C VAL A 79 5.07 0.86 -12.49
N SER A 80 5.23 2.17 -12.34
CA SER A 80 4.30 2.99 -11.57
C SER A 80 2.90 3.03 -12.18
N ALA A 81 2.76 3.02 -13.51
CA ALA A 81 1.46 3.00 -14.17
C ALA A 81 0.75 1.66 -13.93
N ILE A 82 1.49 0.55 -14.00
CA ILE A 82 0.97 -0.79 -13.69
C ILE A 82 0.51 -0.85 -12.22
N LEU A 83 1.34 -0.38 -11.29
CA LEU A 83 0.98 -0.35 -9.87
C LEU A 83 -0.23 0.56 -9.61
N PHE A 84 -0.31 1.71 -10.27
CA PHE A 84 -1.45 2.62 -10.15
C PHE A 84 -2.76 1.90 -10.50
N VAL A 85 -2.79 1.14 -11.60
CA VAL A 85 -3.98 0.34 -11.97
C VAL A 85 -4.31 -0.71 -10.91
N ALA A 86 -3.31 -1.43 -10.40
CA ALA A 86 -3.52 -2.42 -9.34
C ALA A 86 -4.05 -1.79 -8.03
N ALA A 87 -3.58 -0.59 -7.69
CA ALA A 87 -4.06 0.17 -6.54
C ALA A 87 -5.49 0.71 -6.76
N VAL A 88 -5.88 1.07 -7.98
CA VAL A 88 -7.28 1.43 -8.29
C VAL A 88 -8.22 0.26 -8.05
N ILE A 89 -7.83 -0.96 -8.44
CA ILE A 89 -8.63 -2.17 -8.18
C ILE A 89 -8.81 -2.37 -6.67
N GLN A 90 -7.74 -2.26 -5.89
CA GLN A 90 -7.84 -2.31 -4.42
C GLN A 90 -8.74 -1.23 -3.84
N LEU A 91 -8.63 0.01 -4.33
CA LEU A 91 -9.48 1.12 -3.88
C LEU A 91 -10.95 0.77 -4.07
N THR A 92 -11.33 0.24 -5.24
CA THR A 92 -12.71 -0.17 -5.51
C THR A 92 -13.18 -1.31 -4.60
N GLY A 93 -12.28 -2.25 -4.26
CA GLY A 93 -12.57 -3.34 -3.35
C GLY A 93 -12.68 -2.93 -1.88
N SER A 94 -12.04 -1.83 -1.47
CA SER A 94 -11.85 -1.47 -0.05
C SER A 94 -13.16 -1.26 0.74
N LEU A 95 -14.20 -0.70 0.13
CA LEU A 95 -15.51 -0.48 0.77
C LEU A 95 -16.55 -1.56 0.44
N SER A 96 -16.19 -2.54 -0.40
CA SER A 96 -17.13 -3.54 -0.88
C SER A 96 -17.69 -4.44 0.23
N PRO A 97 -16.89 -4.92 1.21
CA PRO A 97 -17.42 -5.73 2.31
C PRO A 97 -18.42 -4.95 3.16
N THR A 98 -18.06 -3.74 3.61
CA THR A 98 -18.98 -2.87 4.37
C THR A 98 -20.26 -2.55 3.59
N GLY A 99 -20.16 -2.29 2.29
CA GLY A 99 -21.32 -2.07 1.42
C GLY A 99 -22.23 -3.30 1.33
N ASN A 100 -21.65 -4.50 1.25
CA ASN A 100 -22.40 -5.75 1.25
C ASN A 100 -23.07 -6.03 2.61
N ALA A 101 -22.35 -5.84 3.71
CA ALA A 101 -22.86 -6.02 5.08
C ALA A 101 -24.08 -5.16 5.39
N ASN A 102 -24.18 -3.99 4.75
CA ASN A 102 -25.27 -3.04 4.93
C ASN A 102 -26.22 -2.98 3.72
N SER A 103 -26.15 -3.95 2.81
CA SER A 103 -27.01 -3.96 1.62
C SER A 103 -28.49 -4.09 2.00
N VAL A 104 -29.31 -3.19 1.49
CA VAL A 104 -30.78 -3.29 1.58
C VAL A 104 -31.38 -4.22 0.52
N PHE A 105 -30.55 -4.69 -0.41
CA PHE A 105 -30.91 -5.64 -1.45
C PHE A 105 -30.39 -7.03 -1.09
N GLU A 106 -31.08 -8.08 -1.58
CA GLU A 106 -30.60 -9.45 -1.49
C GLU A 106 -29.27 -9.60 -2.24
N THR A 107 -28.30 -10.26 -1.62
CA THR A 107 -26.95 -10.46 -2.17
C THR A 107 -26.68 -11.95 -2.34
N VAL A 108 -26.00 -12.31 -3.45
CA VAL A 108 -25.60 -13.70 -3.71
C VAL A 108 -24.41 -14.10 -2.86
N LEU A 109 -23.44 -13.19 -2.72
CA LEU A 109 -22.25 -13.40 -1.90
C LEU A 109 -22.46 -12.81 -0.50
N ASP A 110 -22.10 -13.58 0.51
CA ASP A 110 -22.01 -13.06 1.88
C ASP A 110 -20.80 -12.12 2.04
N THR A 111 -20.76 -11.38 3.15
CA THR A 111 -19.73 -10.37 3.40
C THR A 111 -18.31 -10.95 3.49
N ASN A 112 -18.17 -12.18 4.01
CA ASN A 112 -16.87 -12.85 4.09
C ASN A 112 -16.40 -13.28 2.70
N GLN A 113 -17.31 -13.77 1.85
CA GLN A 113 -17.03 -14.09 0.46
C GLN A 113 -16.63 -12.85 -0.33
N VAL A 114 -17.32 -11.72 -0.14
CA VAL A 114 -16.93 -10.44 -0.75
C VAL A 114 -15.51 -10.02 -0.29
N THR A 115 -15.23 -10.13 1.00
CA THR A 115 -13.89 -9.86 1.57
C THR A 115 -12.81 -10.74 0.94
N ALA A 116 -13.10 -12.03 0.74
CA ALA A 116 -12.17 -12.96 0.11
C ALA A 116 -11.91 -12.58 -1.37
N VAL A 117 -12.97 -12.23 -2.11
CA VAL A 117 -12.88 -11.83 -3.52
C VAL A 117 -12.05 -10.57 -3.70
N THR A 118 -12.26 -9.53 -2.88
CA THR A 118 -11.49 -8.28 -2.97
C THR A 118 -10.01 -8.50 -2.63
N GLY A 119 -9.69 -9.52 -1.84
CA GLY A 119 -8.33 -9.89 -1.46
C GLY A 119 -7.54 -10.70 -2.48
N VAL A 120 -8.16 -11.28 -3.52
CA VAL A 120 -7.49 -12.24 -4.45
C VAL A 120 -6.25 -11.64 -5.14
N GLY A 121 -6.31 -10.36 -5.51
CA GLY A 121 -5.21 -9.66 -6.19
C GLY A 121 -4.05 -9.23 -5.29
N THR A 122 -4.15 -9.45 -3.97
CA THR A 122 -3.22 -8.89 -2.98
C THR A 122 -1.80 -9.40 -3.17
N LEU A 123 -1.63 -10.70 -3.44
CA LEU A 123 -0.31 -11.33 -3.64
C LEU A 123 0.48 -10.62 -4.74
N VAL A 124 -0.12 -10.49 -5.92
CA VAL A 124 0.54 -9.85 -7.07
C VAL A 124 0.75 -8.37 -6.80
N THR A 125 -0.21 -7.70 -6.17
CA THR A 125 -0.04 -6.26 -5.93
C THR A 125 1.08 -5.97 -4.93
N PHE A 126 1.28 -6.81 -3.93
CA PHE A 126 2.42 -6.69 -3.02
C PHE A 126 3.76 -6.85 -3.74
N ILE A 127 3.86 -7.78 -4.71
CA ILE A 127 5.04 -7.87 -5.58
C ILE A 127 5.24 -6.56 -6.36
N LEU A 128 4.16 -6.00 -6.93
CA LEU A 128 4.22 -4.74 -7.67
C LEU A 128 4.67 -3.56 -6.79
N TYR A 129 4.22 -3.47 -5.53
CA TYR A 129 4.71 -2.47 -4.59
C TYR A 129 6.22 -2.62 -4.31
N GLY A 130 6.71 -3.85 -4.16
CA GLY A 130 8.13 -4.11 -3.98
C GLY A 130 8.97 -3.69 -5.19
N ILE A 131 8.53 -4.08 -6.40
CA ILE A 131 9.20 -3.67 -7.65
C ILE A 131 9.18 -2.15 -7.78
N TRP A 132 8.03 -1.52 -7.56
CA TRP A 132 7.89 -0.07 -7.61
C TRP A 132 8.83 0.65 -6.65
N ALA A 133 8.96 0.18 -5.40
CA ALA A 133 9.87 0.77 -4.42
C ALA A 133 11.33 0.72 -4.89
N LEU A 134 11.79 -0.43 -5.41
CA LEU A 134 13.14 -0.58 -5.96
C LEU A 134 13.37 0.32 -7.17
N CYS A 135 12.38 0.40 -8.08
CA CYS A 135 12.45 1.26 -9.25
C CYS A 135 12.50 2.75 -8.88
N LEU A 136 11.71 3.18 -7.89
CA LEU A 136 11.70 4.55 -7.40
C LEU A 136 13.06 4.93 -6.83
N ILE A 137 13.61 4.07 -5.97
CA ILE A 137 14.92 4.31 -5.35
C ILE A 137 16.04 4.37 -6.39
N SER A 138 15.93 3.54 -7.44
CA SER A 138 16.85 3.59 -8.57
C SER A 138 16.66 4.83 -9.46
N ALA A 139 15.45 5.38 -9.55
CA ALA A 139 15.15 6.59 -10.33
C ALA A 139 15.46 7.88 -9.57
N ASP A 140 15.58 7.81 -8.24
CA ASP A 140 15.98 8.93 -7.37
C ASP A 140 17.51 9.17 -7.42
N GLU A 141 17.99 9.68 -8.55
CA GLU A 141 19.41 10.00 -8.81
C GLU A 141 19.94 11.12 -7.91
N ASN A 142 19.06 12.03 -7.49
CA ASN A 142 19.41 13.19 -6.68
C ASN A 142 19.28 12.94 -5.17
N ASN A 143 18.95 11.72 -4.75
CA ASN A 143 18.75 11.33 -3.36
C ASN A 143 17.73 12.23 -2.63
N LEU A 144 16.63 12.59 -3.30
CA LEU A 144 15.54 13.37 -2.72
C LEU A 144 14.82 12.57 -1.64
N VAL A 145 14.73 11.24 -1.79
CA VAL A 145 14.24 10.36 -0.72
C VAL A 145 15.37 10.21 0.31
N PRO A 146 15.11 10.52 1.59
CA PRO A 146 16.15 10.43 2.61
C PRO A 146 16.63 8.99 2.79
N ASN A 147 17.88 8.83 3.21
CA ASN A 147 18.55 7.53 3.27
C ASN A 147 17.80 6.48 4.14
N TRP A 148 17.23 6.90 5.27
CA TRP A 148 16.41 6.02 6.11
C TRP A 148 15.15 5.52 5.39
N GLY A 149 14.56 6.35 4.54
CA GLY A 149 13.43 5.99 3.68
C GLY A 149 13.85 5.00 2.60
N ARG A 150 14.99 5.26 1.93
CA ARG A 150 15.57 4.37 0.91
C ARG A 150 15.86 2.97 1.46
N ILE A 151 16.56 2.89 2.60
CA ILE A 151 16.88 1.61 3.26
C ILE A 151 15.59 0.86 3.64
N SER A 152 14.60 1.57 4.18
CA SER A 152 13.32 0.97 4.53
C SER A 152 12.56 0.45 3.31
N GLY A 153 12.56 1.21 2.20
CA GLY A 153 11.93 0.79 0.95
C GLY A 153 12.59 -0.43 0.32
N GLN A 154 13.92 -0.49 0.32
CA GLN A 154 14.66 -1.68 -0.12
C GLN A 154 14.36 -2.90 0.75
N GLY A 155 14.40 -2.74 2.07
CA GLY A 155 14.09 -3.82 3.02
C GLY A 155 12.67 -4.33 2.84
N ALA A 156 11.68 -3.45 2.77
CA ALA A 156 10.29 -3.80 2.50
C ALA A 156 10.15 -4.55 1.17
N ALA A 157 10.75 -4.03 0.10
CA ALA A 157 10.67 -4.63 -1.23
C ALA A 157 11.23 -6.05 -1.27
N TYR A 158 12.43 -6.27 -0.74
CA TYR A 158 13.03 -7.61 -0.74
C TYR A 158 12.24 -8.59 0.10
N LEU A 159 11.79 -8.19 1.29
CA LEU A 159 10.97 -9.04 2.15
C LEU A 159 9.65 -9.41 1.49
N VAL A 160 8.94 -8.43 0.93
CA VAL A 160 7.65 -8.66 0.29
C VAL A 160 7.79 -9.51 -0.96
N ILE A 161 8.75 -9.22 -1.84
CA ILE A 161 8.97 -10.04 -3.05
C ILE A 161 9.32 -11.47 -2.67
N ALA A 162 10.26 -11.67 -1.74
CA ALA A 162 10.67 -13.01 -1.32
C ALA A 162 9.51 -13.80 -0.69
N VAL A 163 8.73 -13.18 0.20
CA VAL A 163 7.62 -13.88 0.87
C VAL A 163 6.48 -14.19 -0.09
N GLN A 164 6.15 -13.30 -1.04
CA GLN A 164 5.08 -13.56 -2.00
C GLN A 164 5.49 -14.62 -3.04
N ILE A 165 6.75 -14.62 -3.51
CA ILE A 165 7.26 -15.70 -4.36
C ILE A 165 7.24 -17.02 -3.59
N GLY A 166 7.69 -17.03 -2.33
CA GLY A 166 7.61 -18.21 -1.47
C GLY A 166 6.17 -18.72 -1.30
N ASN A 167 5.20 -17.83 -1.13
CA ASN A 167 3.78 -18.17 -1.05
C ASN A 167 3.25 -18.84 -2.32
N VAL A 168 3.68 -18.40 -3.51
CA VAL A 168 3.28 -19.02 -4.80
C VAL A 168 3.67 -20.50 -4.84
N PHE A 169 4.78 -20.87 -4.22
CA PHE A 169 5.27 -22.25 -4.15
C PHE A 169 4.88 -22.98 -2.86
N GLY A 170 4.07 -22.37 -1.98
CA GLY A 170 3.67 -22.96 -0.70
C GLY A 170 4.83 -23.13 0.30
N LEU A 171 5.90 -22.35 0.17
CA LEU A 171 7.14 -22.51 0.94
C LEU A 171 7.14 -21.74 2.26
N ILE A 172 6.20 -20.82 2.48
CA ILE A 172 6.15 -19.97 3.68
C ILE A 172 5.07 -20.49 4.64
N PRO A 173 5.45 -21.02 5.81
CA PRO A 173 4.50 -21.35 6.85
C PRO A 173 3.80 -20.09 7.38
N ALA A 174 2.54 -20.22 7.80
CA ALA A 174 1.77 -19.09 8.37
C ALA A 174 2.50 -18.40 9.54
N ALA A 175 3.15 -19.18 10.42
CA ALA A 175 3.92 -18.65 11.54
C ALA A 175 5.13 -17.78 11.12
N ALA A 176 5.73 -18.04 9.96
CA ALA A 176 6.80 -17.23 9.40
C ALA A 176 6.28 -16.02 8.61
N PHE A 177 5.07 -16.12 8.05
CA PHE A 177 4.45 -15.04 7.29
C PHE A 177 4.16 -13.81 8.16
N VAL A 178 3.63 -14.01 9.37
CA VAL A 178 3.21 -12.91 10.25
C VAL A 178 4.37 -11.96 10.60
N PRO A 179 5.54 -12.41 11.10
CA PRO A 179 6.67 -11.53 11.38
C PRO A 179 7.19 -10.78 10.15
N VAL A 180 7.21 -11.44 8.99
CA VAL A 180 7.66 -10.82 7.73
C VAL A 180 6.68 -9.74 7.28
N PHE A 181 5.38 -10.00 7.39
CA PHE A 181 4.35 -9.01 7.08
C PHE A 181 4.42 -7.80 8.02
N LEU A 182 4.63 -8.02 9.32
CA LEU A 182 4.82 -6.94 10.29
C LEU A 182 6.02 -6.06 9.91
N LEU A 183 7.19 -6.68 9.71
CA LEU A 183 8.40 -5.93 9.40
C LEU A 183 8.28 -5.22 8.05
N GLY A 184 7.93 -5.95 6.99
CA GLY A 184 7.89 -5.41 5.63
C GLY A 184 6.73 -4.45 5.40
N GLY A 185 5.51 -4.86 5.73
CA GLY A 185 4.28 -4.15 5.40
C GLY A 185 3.86 -3.09 6.42
N VAL A 186 4.12 -3.29 7.71
CA VAL A 186 3.64 -2.38 8.77
C VAL A 186 4.72 -1.41 9.22
N VAL A 187 5.99 -1.83 9.22
CA VAL A 187 7.10 -0.98 9.67
C VAL A 187 7.81 -0.34 8.48
N LEU A 188 8.45 -1.15 7.64
CA LEU A 188 9.37 -0.65 6.62
C LEU A 188 8.65 0.10 5.50
N PHE A 189 7.51 -0.42 5.01
CA PHE A 189 6.78 0.23 3.92
C PHE A 189 6.20 1.60 4.31
N PRO A 190 5.54 1.80 5.46
CA PRO A 190 5.08 3.13 5.89
C PRO A 190 6.24 4.10 6.11
N ILE A 191 7.38 3.64 6.63
CA ILE A 191 8.59 4.47 6.73
C ILE A 191 9.05 4.90 5.33
N PHE A 192 9.11 3.99 4.36
CA PHE A 192 9.46 4.34 2.98
C PHE A 192 8.51 5.39 2.38
N VAL A 193 7.19 5.18 2.49
CA VAL A 193 6.18 6.12 1.99
C VAL A 193 6.30 7.47 2.69
N TRP A 194 6.56 7.49 4.00
CA TRP A 194 6.86 8.74 4.71
C TRP A 194 8.14 9.41 4.18
N GLY A 195 9.17 8.63 3.85
CA GLY A 195 10.38 9.13 3.20
C GLY A 195 10.09 9.84 1.88
N ILE A 196 9.20 9.28 1.06
CA ILE A 196 8.74 9.91 -0.19
C ILE A 196 8.07 11.26 0.09
N SER A 197 7.33 11.40 1.21
CA SER A 197 6.74 12.70 1.58
C SER A 197 7.78 13.81 1.76
N SER A 198 8.99 13.45 2.20
CA SER A 198 10.10 14.39 2.36
C SER A 198 10.61 14.83 0.99
N ALA A 199 10.78 13.90 0.05
CA ALA A 199 11.20 14.18 -1.32
C ALA A 199 10.27 15.18 -2.02
N PHE A 200 8.95 15.03 -1.84
CA PHE A 200 7.99 16.00 -2.36
C PHE A 200 8.19 17.38 -1.76
N SER A 201 8.38 17.47 -0.44
CA SER A 201 8.49 18.74 0.28
C SER A 201 9.73 19.54 -0.15
N THR A 202 10.86 18.87 -0.38
CA THR A 202 12.09 19.50 -0.89
C THR A 202 12.05 19.89 -2.36
N SER A 203 11.10 19.36 -3.14
CA SER A 203 11.00 19.63 -4.59
C SER A 203 10.07 20.79 -4.96
N GLY A 204 9.36 21.35 -3.97
CA GLY A 204 8.45 22.50 -4.14
C GLY A 204 9.01 23.82 -3.62
N GLU A 205 10.22 23.80 -3.05
CA GLU A 205 11.04 24.97 -2.71
C GLU A 205 11.97 25.34 -3.88
#